data_AF-A0A951G2I1-F1
#
_entry.id   AF-A0A951G2I1-F1
#
_cell.length_a   1.000
_cell.length_b   1.000
_cell.length_c   1.000
_cell.angle_alpha   90.00
_cell.angle_beta   90.00
_cell.angle_gamma   90.00
#
_symmetry.space_group_name_H-M   'P 1'
#
loop_
_entity.id
_entity.type
_entity.pdbx_description
1 polymer ?
#
loop_
_entity_poly.entity_id
_entity_poly.type
_entity_poly.pdbx_seq_one_letter_code
_entity_poly.pdbx_strand_id
1 'polypeptide(L)'
;MTTATRIARADTTYYNVQSYRDGAKILSVWPAKARLLLRRRWRYDGHRYRLKPGRYRWYVWPGFGKRRAARYGPMIGSSTFVVGR
;
A
#
# COMPACT_ATOMS: atom_id res chain seq x y z
N MET A 1 26.04 2.70 -7.94
CA MET A 1 25.56 2.55 -6.54
C MET A 1 24.31 3.41 -6.39
N THR A 2 23.11 2.82 -6.38
CA THR A 2 21.88 3.57 -6.10
C THR A 2 21.20 2.93 -4.91
N THR A 3 21.58 3.40 -3.73
CA THR A 3 20.99 3.03 -2.45
C THR A 3 19.58 3.62 -2.38
N ALA A 4 18.55 2.86 -2.77
CA ALA A 4 17.17 3.23 -2.51
C ALA A 4 16.64 2.42 -1.32
N THR A 5 17.20 2.66 -0.12
CA THR A 5 16.65 2.09 1.12
C THR A 5 16.56 3.15 2.21
N ARG A 6 15.30 3.40 2.61
CA ARG A 6 14.80 4.22 3.74
C ARG A 6 14.94 5.74 3.51
N ILE A 7 14.01 6.60 3.90
CA ILE A 7 13.38 6.70 5.23
C ILE A 7 12.01 7.38 5.07
N ALA A 8 10.95 6.75 5.60
CA ALA A 8 9.76 7.49 5.96
C ALA A 8 10.18 8.58 6.95
N ARG A 9 10.01 9.86 6.60
CA ARG A 9 10.51 11.00 7.39
C ARG A 9 9.99 10.93 8.83
N ALA A 10 10.70 11.53 9.78
CA ALA A 10 10.36 11.51 11.20
C ALA A 10 8.93 11.99 11.51
N ASP A 11 8.35 12.81 10.64
CA ASP A 11 6.97 13.30 10.70
C ASP A 11 5.92 12.35 10.07
N THR A 12 6.32 11.17 9.60
CA THR A 12 5.40 10.18 9.02
C THR A 12 4.51 9.61 10.11
N THR A 13 3.22 9.86 9.97
CA THR A 13 2.19 9.45 10.93
C THR A 13 1.38 8.23 10.46
N TYR A 14 1.36 8.00 9.15
CA TYR A 14 0.71 6.85 8.53
C TYR A 14 1.28 6.62 7.13
N TYR A 15 0.88 5.53 6.50
CA TYR A 15 1.28 5.18 5.14
C TYR A 15 0.03 4.96 4.31
N ASN A 16 -0.12 5.64 3.17
CA ASN A 16 -1.11 5.18 2.20
C ASN A 16 -0.52 4.01 1.41
N VAL A 17 -1.11 2.83 1.59
CA VAL A 17 -0.75 1.62 0.85
C VAL A 17 -1.85 1.32 -0.13
N GLN A 18 -1.49 1.23 -1.41
CA GLN A 18 -2.42 0.87 -2.48
C GLN A 18 -1.98 -0.43 -3.12
N SER A 19 -2.93 -1.30 -3.43
CA SER A 19 -2.68 -2.56 -4.15
C SER A 19 -3.51 -2.63 -5.41
N TYR A 20 -2.92 -3.19 -6.46
CA TYR A 20 -3.46 -3.30 -7.79
C TYR A 20 -3.33 -4.73 -8.31
N ARG A 21 -4.31 -5.16 -9.10
CA ARG A 21 -4.31 -6.40 -9.88
C ARG A 21 -4.94 -6.12 -11.24
N ASP A 22 -4.31 -6.58 -12.31
CA ASP A 22 -4.80 -6.40 -13.69
C ASP A 22 -5.12 -4.91 -14.03
N GLY A 23 -4.29 -3.99 -13.54
CA GLY A 23 -4.47 -2.55 -13.71
C GLY A 23 -5.52 -1.89 -12.80
N ALA A 24 -6.38 -2.68 -12.15
CA ALA A 24 -7.41 -2.18 -11.24
C ALA A 24 -6.88 -2.01 -9.82
N LYS A 25 -7.23 -0.90 -9.16
CA LYS A 25 -6.98 -0.71 -7.72
C LYS A 25 -7.96 -1.57 -6.93
N ILE A 26 -7.44 -2.45 -6.09
CA ILE A 26 -8.24 -3.41 -5.31
C ILE A 26 -8.16 -3.17 -3.80
N LEU A 27 -7.29 -2.26 -3.37
CA LEU A 27 -7.12 -1.88 -1.96
C LEU A 27 -6.50 -0.49 -1.86
N SER A 28 -7.00 0.33 -0.94
CA SER A 28 -6.29 1.48 -0.39
C SER A 28 -6.52 1.51 1.12
N VAL A 29 -5.43 1.54 1.90
CA VAL A 29 -5.46 1.53 3.37
C VAL A 29 -4.41 2.47 3.95
N TRP A 30 -4.60 2.84 5.21
CA TRP A 30 -3.74 3.80 5.92
C TRP A 30 -3.16 3.23 7.23
N PRO A 31 -2.31 2.19 7.19
CA PRO A 31 -1.66 1.69 8.40
C PRO A 31 -0.76 2.76 9.04
N ALA A 32 -0.74 2.80 10.37
CA ALA A 32 0.16 3.68 11.12
C ALA A 32 1.61 3.17 11.13
N LYS A 33 1.79 1.85 11.07
CA LYS A 33 3.10 1.19 11.03
C LYS A 33 3.44 0.82 9.58
N ALA A 34 4.73 0.77 9.25
CA ALA A 34 5.25 0.33 7.95
C ALA A 34 5.14 -1.20 7.76
N ARG A 35 3.97 -1.77 8.07
CA ARG A 35 3.65 -3.20 7.95
C ARG A 35 2.17 -3.35 7.65
N LEU A 36 1.86 -4.05 6.56
CA LEU A 36 0.48 -4.41 6.19
C LEU A 36 0.40 -5.91 5.97
N LEU A 37 -0.48 -6.57 6.72
CA LEU A 37 -0.83 -7.97 6.48
C LEU A 37 -2.07 -8.01 5.58
N LEU A 38 -1.91 -8.49 4.35
CA LEU A 38 -3.02 -8.62 3.42
C LEU A 38 -3.85 -9.85 3.76
N ARG A 39 -5.12 -9.62 4.12
CA ARG A 39 -6.05 -10.70 4.42
C ARG A 39 -6.40 -11.48 3.16
N ARG A 40 -6.72 -12.77 3.29
CA ARG A 40 -7.23 -13.60 2.18
C ARG A 40 -8.50 -13.05 1.54
N ARG A 41 -9.32 -12.32 2.30
CA ARG A 41 -10.56 -11.65 1.85
C ARG A 41 -10.66 -10.27 2.49
N TRP A 42 -11.17 -9.29 1.74
CA TRP A 42 -11.39 -7.93 2.25
C TRP A 42 -12.51 -7.24 1.48
N ARG A 43 -12.91 -6.06 1.96
CA ARG A 43 -13.80 -5.16 1.24
C ARG A 43 -13.03 -3.90 0.86
N TYR A 44 -13.29 -3.38 -0.32
CA TYR A 44 -12.75 -2.12 -0.78
C TYR A 44 -13.75 -1.51 -1.77
N ASP A 45 -14.03 -0.22 -1.63
CA ASP A 45 -14.91 0.52 -2.54
C ASP A 45 -16.25 -0.17 -2.84
N GLY A 46 -16.95 -0.64 -1.79
CA GLY A 46 -18.22 -1.38 -1.92
C GLY A 46 -18.11 -2.84 -2.38
N HIS A 47 -16.94 -3.28 -2.88
CA HIS A 47 -16.75 -4.61 -3.46
C HIS A 47 -16.07 -5.59 -2.49
N ARG A 48 -16.40 -6.88 -2.63
CA ARG A 48 -15.73 -7.98 -1.90
C ARG A 48 -14.61 -8.57 -2.75
N TYR A 49 -13.38 -8.50 -2.24
CA TYR A 49 -12.19 -9.06 -2.89
C TYR A 49 -11.67 -10.28 -2.14
N ARG A 50 -10.94 -11.14 -2.87
CA ARG A 50 -10.19 -12.27 -2.31
C ARG A 50 -8.84 -12.38 -3.02
N LEU A 51 -7.81 -12.84 -2.30
CA LEU A 51 -6.56 -13.25 -2.93
C LEU A 51 -6.84 -14.42 -3.88
N LYS A 52 -6.57 -14.19 -5.16
CA LYS A 52 -6.57 -15.20 -6.23
C LYS A 52 -5.15 -15.35 -6.79
N PRO A 53 -4.82 -16.50 -7.40
CA PRO A 53 -3.57 -16.64 -8.13
C PRO A 53 -3.36 -15.48 -9.13
N GLY A 54 -2.10 -15.05 -9.26
CA GLY A 54 -1.71 -13.95 -10.15
C GLY A 54 -0.76 -12.95 -9.51
N ARG A 55 -0.35 -11.96 -10.32
CA ARG A 55 0.57 -10.90 -9.93
C ARG A 55 -0.18 -9.69 -9.38
N TYR A 56 0.33 -9.15 -8.29
CA TYR A 56 -0.16 -7.95 -7.63
C TYR A 56 0.96 -6.93 -7.60
N ARG A 57 0.60 -5.64 -7.72
CA ARG A 57 1.54 -4.52 -7.55
C ARG A 57 1.05 -3.65 -6.41
N TRP A 58 1.97 -3.23 -5.56
CA TRP A 58 1.65 -2.30 -4.48
C TRP A 58 2.55 -1.07 -4.52
N TYR A 59 2.04 0.00 -3.92
CA TYR A 59 2.68 1.30 -3.83
C TYR A 59 2.47 1.88 -2.44
N VAL A 60 3.46 2.61 -1.93
CA VAL A 60 3.45 3.20 -0.60
C VAL A 60 3.89 4.66 -0.64
N TRP A 61 3.08 5.51 -0.02
CA TRP A 61 3.41 6.91 0.24
C TRP A 61 3.37 7.18 1.75
N PRO A 62 4.32 7.95 2.31
CA PRO A 62 4.23 8.42 3.68
C PRO A 62 3.18 9.53 3.76
N GLY A 63 2.38 9.51 4.82
CA GLY A 63 1.38 10.52 5.13
C GLY A 63 1.71 11.27 6.41
N PHE A 64 1.41 12.57 6.41
CA PHE A 64 1.78 13.49 7.48
C PHE A 64 0.53 14.06 8.17
N GLY A 65 0.56 14.17 9.50
CA GLY A 65 -0.54 14.71 10.30
C GLY A 65 -1.80 13.84 10.31
N LYS A 66 -2.98 14.45 10.26
CA LYS A 66 -4.26 13.72 10.29
C LYS A 66 -4.57 13.15 8.91
N ARG A 67 -5.03 11.88 8.82
CA ARG A 67 -5.34 11.19 7.54
C ARG A 67 -6.28 11.99 6.62
N ARG A 68 -7.31 12.64 7.18
CA ARG A 68 -8.27 13.45 6.42
C ARG A 68 -7.64 14.64 5.68
N ALA A 69 -6.46 15.09 6.10
CA ALA A 69 -5.75 16.18 5.46
C ALA A 69 -5.07 15.74 4.15
N ALA A 70 -4.99 14.43 3.89
CA ALA A 70 -4.46 13.86 2.65
C ALA A 70 -3.08 14.42 2.22
N ARG A 71 -2.23 14.76 3.19
CA ARG A 71 -0.90 15.31 2.95
C ARG A 71 0.11 14.16 2.84
N TYR A 72 0.57 13.90 1.62
CA TYR A 72 1.48 12.81 1.31
C TYR A 72 2.86 13.33 0.87
N GLY A 73 3.90 12.55 1.17
CA GLY A 73 5.23 12.74 0.61
C GLY A 73 5.41 11.98 -0.71
N PRO A 74 6.65 11.95 -1.26
CA PRO A 74 6.96 11.16 -2.44
C PRO A 74 6.72 9.66 -2.18
N MET A 75 6.51 8.88 -3.24
CA MET A 75 6.41 7.42 -3.12
C MET A 75 7.72 6.86 -2.55
N ILE A 76 7.63 6.06 -1.50
CA ILE A 76 8.80 5.50 -0.79
C ILE A 76 8.97 4.00 -1.04
N GLY A 77 8.03 3.36 -1.70
CA GLY A 77 8.13 1.94 -2.01
C GLY A 77 7.11 1.51 -3.05
N SER A 78 7.57 0.61 -3.91
CA SER A 78 6.68 -0.20 -4.73
C SER A 78 7.33 -1.55 -4.94
N SER A 79 6.51 -2.58 -5.08
CA SER A 79 6.99 -3.90 -5.50
C SER A 79 5.81 -4.70 -6.04
N THR A 80 6.11 -5.92 -6.45
CA THR A 80 5.13 -6.90 -6.86
C THR A 80 5.24 -8.16 -6.00
N PHE A 81 4.12 -8.84 -5.80
CA PHE A 81 4.13 -10.21 -5.30
C PHE A 81 3.25 -11.08 -6.19
N VAL A 82 3.55 -12.37 -6.21
CA VAL A 82 2.79 -13.38 -6.95
C VAL A 82 2.12 -14.29 -5.94
N VAL A 83 0.83 -14.53 -6.17
CA VAL A 83 0.09 -15.58 -5.47
C VAL A 83 0.09 -16.80 -6.38
N GLY A 84 0.70 -17.89 -5.91
CA GLY A 84 0.70 -19.18 -6.58
C GLY A 84 -0.67 -19.87 -6.51
N ARG A 85 -0.77 -21.02 -7.18
CA ARG A 85 -1.86 -21.97 -6.92
C ARG A 85 -1.68 -22.63 -5.56
#